data_AF-A0A9E3X2Z2-F1
#
_entry.id   AF-A0A9E3X2Z2-F1
#
_cell.length_a   1.000
_cell.length_b   1.000
_cell.length_c   1.000
_cell.angle_alpha   90.00
_cell.angle_beta   90.00
_cell.angle_gamma   90.00
#
_symmetry.space_group_name_H-M   'P 1'
#
loop_
_entity.id
_entity.type
_entity.pdbx_description
1 polymer ?
#
loop_
_entity_poly.entity_id
_entity_poly.type
_entity_poly.pdbx_seq_one_letter_code
_entity_poly.pdbx_strand_id
1 'polypeptide(L)'
;MSRDSINKPSETNLARFDVMADERIDTSEVPPLTKEFFEKATWRMPELPVEVTVTIEPEVLAWFKAQGKDYQQRLAAALRLYAEAHRSFAEEHPNGSTS
;
A
#
# COMPACT_ATOMS: atom_id res chain seq x y z
N MET A 1 3.43 18.04 -3.42
CA MET A 1 3.76 16.76 -4.10
C MET A 1 3.69 17.00 -5.60
N SER A 2 4.83 17.10 -6.30
CA SER A 2 4.91 17.33 -7.76
C SER A 2 4.52 16.10 -8.57
N ARG A 3 3.74 16.28 -9.64
CA ARG A 3 3.20 15.22 -10.52
C ARG A 3 4.12 14.90 -11.72
N ASP A 4 5.44 15.05 -11.58
CA ASP A 4 6.32 15.19 -12.75
C ASP A 4 7.33 14.04 -12.98
N SER A 5 7.04 12.79 -12.60
CA SER A 5 8.03 11.70 -12.74
C SER A 5 7.59 10.42 -13.47
N ILE A 6 6.49 10.43 -14.25
CA ILE A 6 6.07 9.24 -15.03
C ILE A 6 6.36 9.34 -16.54
N ASN A 7 6.81 10.48 -17.07
CA ASN A 7 7.18 10.55 -18.49
C ASN A 7 8.68 10.21 -18.71
N LYS A 8 9.05 8.96 -18.47
CA LYS A 8 10.25 8.40 -19.08
C LYS A 8 9.81 7.77 -20.39
N PRO A 9 10.17 8.33 -21.57
CA PRO A 9 9.95 7.61 -22.82
C PRO A 9 10.73 6.30 -22.73
N SER A 10 10.03 5.17 -22.88
CA SER A 10 10.68 3.86 -22.93
C SER A 10 11.73 3.89 -24.04
N GLU A 11 12.98 3.52 -23.77
CA GLU A 11 14.03 3.32 -24.78
C GLU A 11 13.78 2.09 -25.68
N THR A 12 12.54 1.62 -25.67
CA THR A 12 12.04 0.44 -26.37
C THR A 12 11.26 0.91 -27.59
N ASN A 13 11.50 0.28 -28.74
CA ASN A 13 10.78 0.59 -29.97
C ASN A 13 9.35 0.02 -29.91
N LEU A 14 8.43 0.72 -29.24
CA LEU A 14 7.04 0.31 -29.05
C LEU A 14 6.32 0.09 -30.38
N ALA A 15 6.62 0.90 -31.41
CA ALA A 15 6.04 0.75 -32.75
C ALA A 15 6.36 -0.60 -33.41
N ARG A 16 7.49 -1.24 -33.05
CA ARG A 16 7.84 -2.57 -33.52
C ARG A 16 7.06 -3.68 -32.78
N PHE A 17 6.76 -3.49 -31.50
CA PHE A 17 5.94 -4.43 -30.73
C PHE A 17 4.45 -4.31 -31.08
N ASP A 18 3.98 -3.11 -31.42
CA ASP A 18 2.58 -2.85 -31.82
C ASP A 18 2.20 -3.52 -33.14
N VAL A 19 3.20 -3.78 -34.00
CA VAL A 19 3.04 -4.47 -35.29
C VAL A 19 3.38 -5.97 -35.18
N MET A 20 3.90 -6.42 -34.04
CA MET A 20 4.23 -7.83 -33.82
C MET A 20 2.96 -8.61 -33.48
N ALA A 21 2.69 -9.68 -34.22
CA ALA A 21 1.56 -10.55 -33.93
C ALA A 21 1.76 -11.30 -32.59
N ASP A 22 0.70 -11.37 -31.79
CA ASP A 22 0.67 -12.05 -30.48
C ASP A 22 1.18 -13.50 -30.54
N GLU A 23 0.96 -14.19 -31.67
CA GLU A 23 1.40 -15.57 -31.92
C GLU A 23 2.94 -15.75 -31.85
N ARG A 24 3.71 -14.66 -31.97
CA ARG A 24 5.18 -14.69 -31.86
C ARG A 24 5.65 -14.53 -30.41
N ILE A 25 4.74 -14.34 -29.46
CA ILE A 25 5.04 -14.24 -28.03
C ILE A 25 5.02 -15.66 -27.45
N ASP A 26 6.19 -16.15 -27.08
CA ASP A 26 6.31 -17.43 -26.39
C ASP A 26 5.80 -17.28 -24.94
N THR A 27 4.68 -17.94 -24.66
CA THR A 27 4.03 -17.96 -23.34
C THR A 27 4.12 -19.34 -22.69
N SER A 28 4.92 -20.26 -23.25
CA SER A 28 5.03 -21.65 -22.77
C SER A 28 5.53 -21.76 -21.32
N GLU A 29 6.29 -20.78 -20.84
CA GLU A 29 6.79 -20.72 -19.46
C GLU A 29 5.78 -20.14 -18.46
N VAL A 30 4.73 -19.47 -18.93
CA VAL A 30 3.75 -18.79 -18.08
C VAL A 30 2.43 -19.55 -18.13
N PRO A 31 2.06 -20.29 -17.08
CA PRO A 31 0.79 -21.02 -17.09
C PRO A 31 -0.38 -20.04 -17.24
N PRO A 32 -1.40 -20.38 -18.04
CA PRO A 32 -2.55 -19.51 -18.24
C PRO A 32 -3.25 -19.25 -16.90
N LEU A 33 -3.47 -17.98 -16.57
CA LEU A 33 -4.20 -17.58 -15.37
C LEU A 33 -5.66 -18.04 -15.50
N THR A 34 -6.04 -19.05 -14.74
CA THR A 34 -7.40 -19.62 -14.79
C THR A 34 -8.40 -18.70 -14.09
N LYS A 35 -9.69 -18.86 -14.39
CA LYS A 35 -10.76 -18.11 -13.68
C LYS A 35 -10.71 -18.34 -12.16
N GLU A 36 -10.36 -19.55 -11.75
CA GLU A 36 -10.17 -19.96 -10.35
C GLU A 36 -9.04 -19.18 -9.65
N PHE A 37 -8.00 -18.77 -10.39
CA PHE A 37 -6.93 -17.89 -9.87
C PHE A 37 -7.49 -16.51 -9.54
N PHE A 38 -8.28 -15.93 -10.44
CA PHE A 38 -8.91 -14.62 -10.23
C PHE A 38 -10.04 -14.65 -9.19
N GLU A 39 -10.76 -15.78 -9.05
CA GLU A 39 -11.80 -15.96 -8.02
C GLU A 39 -11.24 -15.98 -6.59
N LYS A 40 -10.00 -16.49 -6.41
CA LYS A 40 -9.31 -16.51 -5.12
C LYS A 40 -8.41 -15.28 -4.92
N ALA A 41 -8.15 -14.52 -5.97
CA ALA A 41 -7.33 -13.32 -5.91
C ALA A 41 -8.05 -12.23 -5.11
N THR A 42 -7.63 -12.06 -3.86
CA THR A 42 -8.11 -10.93 -3.05
C THR A 42 -7.42 -9.66 -3.51
N TRP A 43 -8.17 -8.78 -4.17
CA TRP A 43 -7.72 -7.43 -4.47
C TRP A 43 -7.53 -6.67 -3.15
N ARG A 44 -6.28 -6.53 -2.71
CA ARG A 44 -5.93 -5.65 -1.60
C ARG A 44 -5.52 -4.32 -2.20
N MET A 45 -6.47 -3.38 -2.28
CA MET A 45 -6.10 -1.99 -2.51
C MET A 45 -5.27 -1.53 -1.31
N PRO A 46 -4.02 -1.10 -1.47
CA PRO A 46 -3.29 -0.52 -0.35
C PRO A 46 -4.06 0.72 0.10
N GLU A 47 -4.49 0.73 1.35
CA GLU A 47 -5.09 1.93 1.93
C GLU A 47 -4.07 3.06 1.84
N LEU A 48 -4.48 4.16 1.20
CA LEU A 48 -3.61 5.32 1.07
C LEU A 48 -3.34 5.89 2.47
N PRO A 49 -2.09 6.27 2.79
CA PRO A 49 -1.78 6.87 4.07
C PRO A 49 -2.59 8.17 4.24
N VAL A 50 -3.23 8.32 5.39
CA VAL A 50 -3.96 9.53 5.75
C VAL A 50 -3.02 10.47 6.50
N GLU A 51 -2.88 11.71 6.02
CA GLU A 51 -2.14 12.75 6.72
C GLU A 51 -3.03 13.39 7.78
N VAL A 52 -2.62 13.29 9.06
CA VAL A 52 -3.32 13.91 10.19
C VAL A 52 -2.34 14.78 10.99
N THR A 53 -2.83 15.92 11.49
CA THR A 53 -2.06 16.78 12.40
C THR A 53 -2.30 16.32 13.84
N VAL A 54 -1.26 15.82 14.51
CA VAL A 54 -1.33 15.39 15.92
C VAL A 54 -0.45 16.30 16.76
N THR A 55 -1.00 16.78 17.87
CA THR A 55 -0.23 17.50 18.89
C THR A 55 0.48 16.51 19.78
N ILE A 56 1.81 16.63 19.88
CA ILE A 56 2.67 15.79 20.71
C ILE A 56 3.51 16.65 21.64
N GLU A 57 3.85 16.12 22.80
CA GLU A 57 4.71 16.84 23.74
C GLU A 57 6.11 17.06 23.16
N PRO A 58 6.74 18.22 23.44
CA PRO A 58 8.06 18.56 22.90
C PRO A 58 9.14 17.52 23.23
N GLU A 59 9.10 16.95 24.44
CA GLU A 59 10.08 15.96 24.90
C GLU A 59 9.96 14.64 24.14
N VAL A 60 8.73 14.19 23.88
CA VAL A 60 8.46 12.99 23.08
C VAL A 60 8.94 13.17 21.65
N LEU A 61 8.67 14.33 21.04
CA LEU A 61 9.16 14.64 19.71
C LEU A 61 10.70 14.71 19.66
N ALA A 62 11.33 15.29 20.68
CA ALA A 62 12.79 15.36 20.77
C ALA A 62 13.41 13.96 20.86
N TRP A 63 12.81 13.06 21.64
CA TRP A 63 13.23 11.66 21.73
C TRP A 63 13.13 10.93 20.39
N PHE A 64 12.01 11.09 19.66
CA PHE A 64 11.87 10.49 18.33
C PHE A 64 12.87 11.05 17.32
N LYS A 65 13.12 12.37 17.34
CA LYS A 65 14.13 13.03 16.48
C LYS A 65 15.55 12.56 16.80
N ALA A 66 15.86 12.24 18.05
CA ALA A 66 17.16 11.70 18.44
C ALA A 66 17.44 10.32 17.83
N GLN A 67 16.41 9.58 17.41
CA GLN A 67 16.55 8.27 16.75
C GLN A 67 16.94 8.33 15.27
N GLY A 68 17.03 9.55 14.70
CA GLY A 68 17.50 9.77 13.34
C GLY A 68 16.45 10.35 12.40
N LYS A 69 16.76 10.34 11.11
CA LYS A 69 15.99 11.01 10.06
C LYS A 69 14.61 10.38 9.82
N ASP A 70 14.42 9.12 10.20
CA ASP A 70 13.19 8.35 9.99
C ASP A 70 12.19 8.46 11.15
N TYR A 71 12.26 9.53 11.95
CA TYR A 71 11.42 9.71 13.13
C TYR A 71 9.91 9.69 12.82
N GLN A 72 9.49 10.17 11.64
CA GLN A 72 8.10 10.13 11.21
C GLN A 72 7.61 8.70 10.96
N GLN A 73 8.45 7.84 10.37
CA GLN A 73 8.11 6.42 10.15
C GLN A 73 8.03 5.67 11.48
N ARG A 74 8.92 5.99 12.42
CA ARG A 74 8.91 5.41 13.78
C ARG A 74 7.69 5.85 14.58
N LEU A 75 7.30 7.12 14.47
CA LEU A 75 6.07 7.63 15.07
C LEU A 75 4.84 6.90 14.51
N ALA A 76 4.75 6.75 13.18
CA ALA A 76 3.66 6.01 12.54
C ALA A 76 3.61 4.54 13.00
N ALA A 77 4.76 3.88 13.13
CA ALA A 77 4.85 2.51 13.64
C ALA A 77 4.39 2.40 15.10
N ALA A 78 4.76 3.37 15.95
CA ALA A 78 4.31 3.40 17.35
C ALA A 78 2.79 3.58 17.47
N LEU A 79 2.20 4.47 16.67
CA LEU A 79 0.74 4.66 16.61
C LEU A 79 0.03 3.37 16.17
N ARG A 80 0.59 2.67 15.18
CA ARG A 80 0.05 1.39 14.71
C ARG A 80 0.08 0.32 15.80
N LEU A 81 1.22 0.15 16.47
CA LEU A 81 1.36 -0.81 17.58
C LEU A 81 0.40 -0.49 18.72
N TYR A 82 0.25 0.79 19.06
CA TYR A 82 -0.72 1.22 20.06
C TYR A 82 -2.15 0.87 19.64
N ALA A 83 -2.54 1.16 18.40
CA ALA A 83 -3.86 0.84 17.88
C ALA A 83 -4.12 -0.67 17.88
N GLU A 84 -3.15 -1.48 17.44
CA GLU A 84 -3.25 -2.95 17.45
C GLU A 84 -3.40 -3.51 18.88
N ALA A 85 -2.62 -3.01 19.84
CA ALA A 85 -2.69 -3.44 21.23
C ALA A 85 -4.06 -3.12 21.88
N HIS A 86 -4.71 -2.03 21.46
CA HIS A 86 -6.00 -1.59 22.00
C HIS A 86 -7.20 -2.04 21.15
N ARG A 87 -6.98 -2.65 19.98
CA ARG A 87 -8.05 -3.16 19.11
C ARG A 87 -8.82 -4.31 19.76
N SER A 88 -8.19 -5.06 20.68
CA SER A 88 -8.79 -6.12 21.48
C SER A 88 -9.96 -5.65 22.37
N PHE A 89 -10.06 -4.34 22.66
CA PHE A 89 -11.16 -3.78 23.46
C PHE A 89 -12.38 -3.35 22.62
N ALA A 90 -12.27 -3.31 21.29
CA ALA A 90 -13.34 -2.82 20.42
C ALA A 90 -14.24 -3.93 19.84
N GLU A 91 -13.87 -5.22 20.00
CA GLU A 91 -14.62 -6.34 19.43
C GLU A 91 -15.67 -6.96 20.37
N GLU A 92 -15.82 -6.50 21.62
CA GLU A 92 -16.81 -7.08 22.55
C GLU A 92 -18.25 -6.54 22.40
N HIS A 93 -18.53 -5.54 21.54
CA HIS A 93 -19.92 -5.14 21.27
C HIS A 93 -20.19 -4.73 19.81
N PRO A 94 -20.44 -5.68 18.90
CA PRO A 94 -21.15 -5.40 17.65
C PRO A 94 -22.65 -5.22 17.94
N ASN A 95 -23.21 -4.15 17.38
CA ASN A 95 -24.62 -3.78 17.37
C ASN A 95 -25.58 -4.99 17.33
N GLY A 96 -26.43 -5.07 18.36
CA GLY A 96 -27.62 -5.92 18.39
C GLY A 96 -28.89 -5.09 18.22
N SER A 97 -29.48 -5.19 17.03
CA SER A 97 -30.91 -5.12 16.71
C SER A 97 -31.67 -3.80 16.79
N THR A 98 -32.01 -3.30 15.59
CA THR A 98 -33.40 -3.05 15.14
C THR A 98 -34.51 -3.32 16.18
N SER A 99 -35.30 -2.31 16.53
CA SER A 99 -36.66 -2.07 15.99
C SER A 99 -37.23 -0.74 16.47
#